data_AF-K8NNB4-F1
#
_entry.id   AF-K8NNB4-F1
#
_cell.length_a   1.000
_cell.length_b   1.000
_cell.length_c   1.000
_cell.angle_alpha   90.00
_cell.angle_beta   90.00
_cell.angle_gamma   90.00
#
_symmetry.space_group_name_H-M   'P 1'
#
loop_
_entity.id
_entity.type
_entity.pdbx_description
1 polymer ?
#
loop_
_entity_poly.entity_id
_entity_poly.type
_entity_poly.pdbx_seq_one_letter_code
_entity_poly.pdbx_strand_id
1 'polypeptide(L)'
;MRLFVVVLLKVMVTASAQADDGPKSIKTLKIQQASQQATMLYVIDSDGTVRIDWGAVEALSASKADRTLSPFADVMLAIRGETWKAMR
;
A
#
# COMPACT_ATOMS: atom_id res chain seq x y z
N MET A 1 -15.91 72.99 24.67
CA MET A 1 -16.03 73.94 23.54
C MET A 1 -15.20 73.38 22.40
N ARG A 2 -15.80 73.30 21.19
CA ARG A 2 -15.19 72.93 19.88
C ARG A 2 -15.00 71.43 19.62
N LEU A 3 -15.33 70.88 18.45
CA LEU A 3 -16.05 71.38 17.27
C LEU A 3 -16.46 70.14 16.44
N PHE A 4 -17.68 70.17 15.91
CA PHE A 4 -18.15 69.69 14.59
C PHE A 4 -17.42 68.55 13.83
N VAL A 5 -18.20 67.49 13.58
CA VAL A 5 -18.56 66.88 12.27
C VAL A 5 -17.43 66.36 11.38
N VAL A 6 -17.56 65.11 10.90
CA VAL A 6 -17.69 64.74 9.47
C VAL A 6 -18.04 63.25 9.36
N VAL A 7 -19.15 63.01 8.66
CA VAL A 7 -19.64 61.72 8.15
C VAL A 7 -18.61 61.13 7.19
N LEU A 8 -18.22 59.86 7.38
CA LEU A 8 -17.65 59.07 6.28
C LEU A 8 -18.42 57.76 6.15
N LEU A 9 -19.40 57.80 5.25
CA LEU A 9 -20.10 56.66 4.72
C LEU A 9 -19.11 55.85 3.87
N LYS A 10 -18.59 54.72 4.39
CA LYS A 10 -17.91 53.72 3.57
C LYS A 10 -18.90 52.62 3.22
N VAL A 11 -19.57 52.81 2.08
CA VAL A 11 -20.07 51.71 1.26
C VAL A 11 -18.86 50.89 0.84
N MET A 12 -18.83 49.59 1.12
CA MET A 12 -18.31 48.62 0.15
C MET A 12 -18.56 47.16 0.55
N VAL A 13 -19.20 46.48 -0.41
CA VAL A 13 -19.02 45.07 -0.78
C VAL A 13 -19.69 44.04 0.12
N THR A 14 -20.81 43.56 -0.40
CA THR A 14 -21.38 42.24 -0.17
C THR A 14 -20.29 41.17 -0.16
N ALA A 15 -20.00 40.62 1.02
CA ALA A 15 -19.21 39.39 1.11
C ALA A 15 -20.06 38.25 0.55
N SER A 16 -19.83 37.90 -0.71
CA SER A 16 -20.31 36.66 -1.30
C SER A 16 -19.81 35.51 -0.44
N ALA A 17 -20.73 34.74 0.15
CA ALA A 17 -20.37 33.51 0.86
C ALA A 17 -19.64 32.58 -0.12
N GLN A 18 -18.33 32.44 0.05
CA GLN A 18 -17.54 31.45 -0.67
C GLN A 18 -17.92 30.08 -0.11
N ALA A 19 -18.47 29.22 -0.97
CA ALA A 19 -18.58 27.81 -0.70
C ALA A 19 -17.18 27.28 -0.42
N ASP A 20 -16.97 26.81 0.81
CA ASP A 20 -15.71 26.25 1.27
C ASP A 20 -15.56 24.86 0.63
N ASP A 21 -15.04 24.83 -0.59
CA ASP A 21 -14.69 23.62 -1.36
C ASP A 21 -13.33 23.09 -0.86
N GLY A 22 -13.24 22.91 0.46
CA GLY A 22 -12.03 22.45 1.14
C GLY A 22 -11.69 21.01 0.72
N PRO A 23 -10.42 20.69 0.44
CA PRO A 23 -10.04 19.38 -0.06
C PRO A 23 -10.40 18.28 0.96
N LYS A 24 -11.17 17.29 0.49
CA LYS A 24 -11.58 16.13 1.28
C LYS A 24 -10.35 15.43 1.86
N SER A 25 -10.25 15.36 3.20
CA SER A 25 -9.12 14.74 3.90
C SER A 25 -9.07 13.23 3.62
N ILE A 26 -8.22 12.80 2.70
CA ILE A 26 -7.95 11.39 2.41
C ILE A 26 -6.93 10.87 3.44
N LYS A 27 -7.33 9.90 4.27
CA LYS A 27 -6.42 9.21 5.18
C LYS A 27 -5.64 8.13 4.42
N THR A 28 -4.39 8.43 4.06
CA THR A 28 -3.48 7.45 3.48
C THR A 28 -2.93 6.55 4.58
N LEU A 29 -3.38 5.29 4.63
CA LEU A 29 -2.77 4.28 5.49
C LEU A 29 -1.51 3.76 4.83
N LYS A 30 -0.38 3.88 5.51
CA LYS A 30 0.89 3.27 5.07
C LYS A 30 0.78 1.76 5.24
N ILE A 31 0.74 1.03 4.14
CA ILE A 31 0.81 -0.44 4.16
C ILE A 31 2.21 -0.79 4.67
N GLN A 32 2.30 -1.25 5.91
CA GLN A 32 3.51 -1.88 6.39
C GLN A 32 3.58 -3.26 5.75
N GLN A 33 4.70 -3.54 5.09
CA GLN A 33 4.98 -4.81 4.44
C GLN A 33 4.64 -5.97 5.39
N ALA A 34 3.91 -6.97 4.87
CA ALA A 34 3.41 -8.07 5.66
C ALA A 34 4.52 -8.70 6.53
N SER A 35 4.16 -8.95 7.78
CA SER A 35 4.95 -9.55 8.85
C SER A 35 5.93 -10.63 8.36
N GLN A 36 7.17 -10.58 8.87
CA GLN A 36 8.26 -11.56 8.71
C GLN A 36 7.92 -12.97 9.28
N GLN A 37 6.66 -13.24 9.62
CA GLN A 37 6.19 -14.48 10.24
C GLN A 37 5.38 -15.36 9.28
N ALA A 38 5.16 -14.94 8.02
CA ALA A 38 4.77 -15.88 6.99
C ALA A 38 5.94 -16.86 6.81
N THR A 39 5.68 -18.18 6.89
CA THR A 39 6.67 -19.23 6.62
C THR A 39 7.39 -18.91 5.32
N MET A 40 8.59 -18.34 5.44
CA MET A 40 9.27 -17.71 4.31
C MET A 40 9.83 -18.82 3.45
N LEU A 41 9.19 -19.10 2.30
CA LEU A 41 9.63 -20.12 1.36
C LEU A 41 11.00 -19.82 0.75
N TYR A 42 11.40 -18.55 0.79
CA TYR A 42 12.71 -18.09 0.33
C TYR A 42 13.15 -16.86 1.11
N VAL A 43 14.46 -16.63 1.15
CA VAL A 43 15.12 -15.42 1.65
C VAL A 43 15.94 -14.82 0.51
N ILE A 44 15.98 -13.50 0.43
CA ILE A 44 16.90 -12.78 -0.45
C ILE A 44 18.03 -12.23 0.43
N ASP A 45 19.25 -12.68 0.19
CA ASP A 45 20.44 -12.21 0.87
C ASP A 45 20.83 -10.80 0.39
N SER A 46 21.74 -10.14 1.12
CA SER A 46 22.16 -8.75 0.83
C SER A 46 22.86 -8.58 -0.52
N ASP A 47 23.37 -9.67 -1.09
CA ASP A 47 24.01 -9.73 -2.40
C ASP A 47 23.01 -9.99 -3.55
N GLY A 48 21.72 -10.13 -3.22
CA GLY A 48 20.66 -10.49 -4.17
C GLY A 48 20.53 -11.98 -4.44
N THR A 49 21.31 -12.83 -3.77
CA THR A 49 21.16 -14.29 -3.86
C THR A 49 19.85 -14.72 -3.24
N VAL A 50 19.07 -15.53 -3.96
CA VAL A 50 17.80 -16.08 -3.46
C VAL A 50 18.04 -17.50 -2.92
N ARG A 51 17.84 -17.68 -1.61
CA ARG A 51 17.91 -18.99 -0.96
C ARG A 51 16.50 -19.51 -0.72
N ILE A 52 16.23 -20.71 -1.22
CA ILE A 52 14.91 -21.34 -1.15
C ILE A 52 14.95 -22.50 -0.16
N ASP A 53 13.97 -22.56 0.74
CA ASP A 53 13.74 -23.75 1.59
C ASP A 53 12.87 -24.75 0.81
N TRP A 54 13.53 -25.67 0.12
CA TRP A 54 12.84 -26.67 -0.69
C TRP A 54 11.99 -27.65 0.14
N GLY A 55 12.39 -27.93 1.38
CA GLY A 55 11.62 -28.81 2.27
C GLY A 55 10.30 -28.17 2.65
N ALA A 56 10.32 -26.88 3.00
CA ALA A 56 9.11 -26.11 3.29
C ALA A 56 8.20 -25.98 2.05
N VAL A 57 8.79 -25.75 0.86
CA VAL A 57 8.05 -25.67 -0.42
C VAL A 57 7.34 -27.00 -0.72
N GLU A 58 8.04 -28.13 -0.64
CA GLU A 58 7.46 -29.45 -0.89
C GLU A 58 6.35 -29.77 0.13
N ALA A 59 6.60 -29.53 1.42
CA ALA A 59 5.62 -29.77 2.48
C ALA A 59 4.36 -28.89 2.31
N LEU A 60 4.52 -27.62 1.94
CA LEU A 60 3.41 -26.71 1.73
C LEU A 60 2.60 -27.08 0.48
N SER A 61 3.27 -27.42 -0.63
CA SER A 61 2.60 -27.87 -1.85
C SER A 61 1.79 -29.15 -1.61
N ALA A 62 2.33 -30.09 -0.85
CA ALA A 62 1.66 -31.36 -0.54
C ALA A 62 0.49 -31.19 0.45
N SER A 63 0.70 -30.43 1.53
CA SER A 63 -0.30 -30.28 2.59
C SER A 63 -1.42 -29.28 2.26
N LYS A 64 -1.14 -28.33 1.35
CA LYS A 64 -2.02 -27.18 1.06
C LYS A 64 -2.43 -26.40 2.32
N ALA A 65 -1.57 -26.42 3.35
CA ALA A 65 -1.88 -25.88 4.68
C ALA A 65 -2.17 -24.37 4.65
N ASP A 66 -1.56 -23.64 3.72
CA ASP A 66 -1.82 -22.21 3.52
C ASP A 66 -2.30 -21.97 2.09
N ARG A 67 -3.58 -21.61 1.94
CA ARG A 67 -4.21 -21.34 0.64
C ARG A 67 -3.58 -20.15 -0.09
N THR A 68 -2.97 -19.22 0.62
CA THR A 68 -2.30 -18.05 0.03
C THR A 68 -0.93 -18.42 -0.51
N LEU A 69 -0.17 -19.25 0.20
CA LEU A 69 1.20 -19.60 -0.16
C LEU A 69 1.30 -20.87 -1.03
N SER A 70 0.30 -21.75 -0.99
CA SER A 70 0.30 -23.01 -1.76
C SER A 70 0.46 -22.82 -3.27
N PRO A 71 -0.22 -21.86 -3.93
CA PRO A 71 -0.01 -21.62 -5.35
C PRO A 71 1.43 -21.20 -5.67
N PHE A 72 2.08 -20.46 -4.78
CA PHE A 72 3.48 -20.07 -4.95
C PHE A 72 4.41 -21.28 -4.83
N ALA A 73 4.19 -22.16 -3.85
CA ALA A 73 4.94 -23.40 -3.71
C ALA A 73 4.81 -24.29 -4.97
N ASP A 74 3.60 -24.42 -5.52
CA ASP A 74 3.36 -25.19 -6.74
C ASP A 74 4.12 -24.62 -7.94
N VAL A 75 4.13 -23.30 -8.10
CA VAL A 75 4.90 -22.62 -9.16
C VAL A 75 6.40 -22.83 -8.97
N MET A 76 6.92 -22.71 -7.74
CA MET A 76 8.34 -22.93 -7.45
C MET A 76 8.78 -24.36 -7.79
N LEU A 77 7.94 -25.37 -7.49
CA LEU A 77 8.19 -26.75 -7.90
C LEU A 77 8.12 -26.92 -9.41
N ALA A 78 7.15 -26.29 -10.08
CA ALA A 78 7.04 -26.36 -11.53
C ALA A 78 8.26 -25.73 -12.23
N ILE A 79 8.80 -24.62 -11.70
CA ILE A 79 10.02 -23.99 -12.20
C ILE A 79 11.22 -24.91 -12.00
N ARG A 80 11.39 -25.47 -10.78
CA ARG A 80 12.48 -26.40 -10.48
C ARG A 80 12.42 -27.65 -11.36
N GLY A 81 11.22 -28.14 -11.65
CA GLY A 81 10.99 -29.29 -12.52
C GLY A 81 10.94 -28.96 -14.01
N GLU A 82 11.26 -27.72 -14.42
CA GLU A 82 11.23 -27.25 -15.82
C GLU A 82 9.87 -27.44 -16.54
N THR A 83 8.79 -27.58 -15.77
CA THR A 83 7.42 -27.75 -16.29
C THR A 83 6.64 -26.44 -16.34
N TRP A 84 7.16 -25.38 -15.71
CA TRP A 84 6.52 -24.08 -15.71
C TRP A 84 6.54 -23.45 -17.10
N LYS A 85 5.39 -22.94 -17.53
CA LYS A 85 5.24 -22.17 -18.78
C LYS A 85 4.80 -20.76 -18.44
N ALA A 86 5.61 -19.78 -18.83
CA ALA A 86 5.21 -18.38 -18.79
C ALA A 86 4.02 -18.18 -19.73
N MET A 87 2.90 -17.69 -19.20
CA MET A 87 1.79 -17.22 -20.02
C MET A 87 2.13 -15.80 -20.50
N ARG A 88 2.09 -15.57 -21.81
CA ARG A 88 2.25 -14.25 -22.42
C ARG A 88 0.92 -13.53 -22.51
#